data_AF-A0A6V8N1Z1-F1
#
_entry.id   AF-A0A6V8N1Z1-F1
#
_cell.length_a   1.000
_cell.length_b   1.000
_cell.length_c   1.000
_cell.angle_alpha   90.00
_cell.angle_beta   90.00
_cell.angle_gamma   90.00
#
_symmetry.space_group_name_H-M   'P 1'
#
loop_
_entity.id
_entity.type
_entity.pdbx_description
1 polymer ?
#
loop_
_entity_poly.entity_id
_entity_poly.type
_entity_poly.pdbx_seq_one_letter_code
_entity_poly.pdbx_strand_id
1 'polypeptide(L)'
;MKLSGRDWVGIIGVALLIGLLGLGVGKGRGKTIPLDDRHRSSYQALKEGRDRAHVELICTTCHNQSSQPLPKNHPPKEQCLVCHDLVRS
;
A
#
# COMPACT_ATOMS: atom_id res chain seq x y z
N MET A 1 -12.52 -18.14 32.82
CA MET A 1 -13.13 -18.68 31.58
C MET A 1 -12.41 -19.99 31.26
N LYS A 2 -13.14 -21.09 31.09
CA LYS A 2 -12.54 -22.43 30.90
C LYS A 2 -12.71 -22.80 29.41
N LEU A 3 -11.63 -22.67 28.65
CA LEU A 3 -11.63 -22.98 27.22
C LEU A 3 -11.82 -24.49 27.03
N SER A 4 -12.83 -24.85 26.25
CA SER A 4 -13.13 -26.23 25.84
C SER A 4 -12.11 -26.72 24.81
N GLY A 5 -11.96 -28.05 24.67
CA GLY A 5 -11.15 -28.64 23.59
C GLY A 5 -11.60 -28.17 22.20
N ARG A 6 -12.88 -27.85 22.01
CA ARG A 6 -13.41 -27.28 20.77
C ARG A 6 -12.97 -25.84 20.55
N ASP A 7 -12.79 -25.07 21.63
CA ASP A 7 -12.31 -23.69 21.55
C ASP A 7 -10.83 -23.64 21.15
N TRP A 8 -10.03 -24.59 21.63
CA TRP A 8 -8.62 -24.75 21.24
C TRP A 8 -8.45 -25.03 19.75
N VAL A 9 -9.29 -25.90 19.17
CA VAL A 9 -9.26 -26.17 17.72
C VAL A 9 -9.56 -24.90 16.92
N GLY A 10 -10.54 -24.10 17.37
CA GLY A 10 -10.86 -22.81 16.75
C GLY A 10 -9.69 -21.81 16.83
N ILE A 11 -9.08 -21.68 18.01
CA ILE A 11 -7.94 -20.78 18.23
C ILE A 11 -6.73 -21.18 17.37
N ILE A 12 -6.39 -22.47 17.33
CA ILE A 12 -5.28 -22.98 16.52
C ILE A 12 -5.54 -22.74 15.03
N GLY A 13 -6.77 -22.97 14.56
CA GLY A 13 -7.16 -22.69 13.18
C GLY A 13 -6.99 -21.21 12.81
N VAL A 14 -7.45 -20.29 13.68
CA VAL A 14 -7.28 -18.84 13.47
C VAL A 14 -5.81 -18.43 13.51
N ALA A 15 -5.03 -18.97 14.46
CA ALA A 15 -3.60 -18.68 14.57
C ALA A 15 -2.82 -19.14 13.33
N LEU A 16 -3.13 -20.33 12.80
CA LEU A 16 -2.55 -20.84 11.57
C LEU A 16 -2.91 -19.98 10.35
N LEU A 17 -4.17 -19.56 10.24
CA LEU A 17 -4.60 -18.66 9.17
C LEU A 17 -3.87 -17.32 9.21
N ILE A 18 -3.80 -16.68 10.39
CA ILE A 18 -3.08 -15.42 10.58
C ILE A 18 -1.59 -15.60 10.26
N GLY A 19 -0.98 -16.70 10.72
CA GLY A 19 0.41 -17.03 10.43
C GLY A 19 0.68 -17.14 8.92
N LEU A 20 -0.18 -17.85 8.19
CA LEU A 20 -0.09 -17.99 6.73
C LEU A 20 -0.22 -16.63 6.01
N LEU A 21 -1.20 -15.81 6.40
CA LEU A 21 -1.39 -14.47 5.81
C LEU A 21 -0.20 -13.53 6.11
N GLY A 22 0.44 -13.69 7.27
CA GLY A 22 1.61 -12.91 7.67
C GLY A 22 2.85 -13.12 6.78
N LEU A 23 3.02 -14.30 6.17
CA LEU A 23 4.19 -14.63 5.35
C LEU A 23 4.34 -13.77 4.07
N GLY A 24 3.26 -13.15 3.61
CA GLY A 24 3.25 -12.25 2.45
C GLY A 24 3.50 -10.77 2.78
N VAL A 25 3.46 -10.38 4.06
CA VAL A 25 3.49 -8.98 4.47
C VAL A 25 4.87 -8.37 4.14
N GLY A 26 4.86 -7.33 3.31
CA GLY A 26 6.06 -6.57 2.92
C GLY A 26 6.70 -7.01 1.59
N LYS A 27 6.32 -8.16 1.04
CA LYS A 27 6.78 -8.61 -0.27
C LYS A 27 5.98 -7.83 -1.34
N GLY A 28 6.61 -6.84 -1.97
CA GLY A 28 5.98 -6.01 -3.00
C GLY A 28 5.85 -4.51 -2.67
N ARG A 29 6.48 -4.02 -1.59
CA ARG A 29 6.61 -2.57 -1.37
C ARG A 29 7.45 -1.93 -2.48
N GLY A 30 6.91 -0.86 -3.05
CA GLY A 30 7.61 0.03 -3.96
C GLY A 30 8.53 0.99 -3.20
N LYS A 31 9.30 1.77 -3.96
CA LYS A 31 10.09 2.88 -3.39
C LYS A 31 9.16 3.91 -2.76
N THR A 32 9.58 4.50 -1.64
CA THR A 32 8.83 5.59 -1.01
C THR A 32 8.75 6.80 -1.93
N ILE A 33 7.61 7.51 -1.87
CA ILE A 33 7.40 8.74 -2.64
C ILE A 33 8.31 9.83 -2.07
N PRO A 34 9.19 10.48 -2.86
CA PRO A 34 10.08 11.51 -2.35
C PRO A 34 9.32 12.67 -1.69
N LEU A 35 9.84 13.19 -0.57
CA LEU A 35 9.33 14.43 0.01
C LEU A 35 10.08 15.62 -0.61
N ASP A 36 9.69 15.98 -1.83
CA ASP A 36 10.23 17.11 -2.58
C ASP A 36 9.12 18.00 -3.16
N ASP A 37 9.50 19.12 -3.77
CA ASP A 37 8.55 20.08 -4.31
C ASP A 37 7.69 19.52 -5.46
N ARG A 38 8.16 18.50 -6.19
CA ARG A 38 7.40 17.88 -7.27
C ARG A 38 6.31 16.93 -6.75
N HIS A 39 6.51 16.36 -5.57
CA HIS A 39 5.57 15.43 -4.95
C HIS A 39 4.72 16.06 -3.83
N ARG A 40 5.00 17.31 -3.47
CA ARG A 40 4.35 18.04 -2.36
C ARG A 40 2.81 18.06 -2.48
N SER A 41 2.26 18.18 -3.68
CA SER A 41 0.81 18.19 -3.90
C SER A 41 0.14 16.88 -3.45
N SER A 42 0.77 15.73 -3.69
CA SER A 42 0.26 14.43 -3.24
C SER A 42 0.29 14.31 -1.72
N TYR A 43 1.34 14.82 -1.07
CA TYR A 43 1.42 14.88 0.40
C TYR A 43 0.34 15.79 0.99
N GLN A 44 0.11 16.96 0.39
CA GLN A 44 -0.91 17.91 0.83
C GLN A 44 -2.31 17.34 0.69
N ALA A 45 -2.64 16.75 -0.47
CA ALA A 45 -3.94 16.14 -0.70
C ALA A 45 -4.26 15.05 0.33
N LEU A 46 -3.29 14.18 0.65
CA LEU A 46 -3.45 13.17 1.70
C LEU A 46 -3.61 13.80 3.10
N LYS A 47 -2.84 14.85 3.41
CA LYS A 47 -2.95 15.58 4.69
C LYS A 47 -4.30 16.29 4.85
N GLU A 48 -4.87 16.77 3.75
CA GLU A 48 -6.19 17.41 3.70
C GLU A 48 -7.35 16.40 3.74
N GLY A 49 -7.05 15.10 3.83
CA GLY A 49 -8.07 14.05 3.92
C GLY A 49 -8.73 13.73 2.58
N ARG A 50 -8.10 14.08 1.45
CA ARG A 50 -8.57 13.65 0.12
C ARG A 50 -8.46 12.13 0.02
N ASP A 51 -9.37 11.53 -0.73
CA ASP A 51 -9.39 10.10 -0.91
C ASP A 51 -8.21 9.62 -1.76
N ARG A 52 -7.86 8.35 -1.59
CA ARG A 52 -6.73 7.74 -2.29
C ARG A 52 -6.87 7.89 -3.81
N ALA A 53 -8.07 7.66 -4.34
CA ALA A 53 -8.34 7.74 -5.78
C ALA A 53 -8.00 9.13 -6.35
N HIS A 54 -8.33 10.22 -5.65
CA HIS A 54 -7.95 11.56 -6.09
C HIS A 54 -6.44 11.75 -6.17
N VAL A 55 -5.69 11.20 -5.21
CA VAL A 55 -4.23 11.34 -5.16
C VAL A 55 -3.55 10.51 -6.26
N GLU A 56 -4.09 9.34 -6.58
CA GLU A 56 -3.61 8.49 -7.69
C GLU A 56 -3.64 9.23 -9.04
N LEU A 57 -4.65 10.08 -9.26
CA LEU A 57 -4.74 10.90 -10.48
C LEU A 57 -3.61 11.92 -10.60
N ILE A 58 -3.10 12.45 -9.47
CA ILE A 58 -1.96 13.37 -9.47
C ILE A 58 -0.73 12.64 -10.01
N CYS A 59 -0.52 11.37 -9.60
CA CYS A 59 0.60 10.56 -10.03
C CYS A 59 0.64 10.39 -11.55
N THR A 60 -0.52 10.14 -12.18
CA THR A 60 -0.61 9.80 -13.61
C THR A 60 -0.40 10.98 -14.56
N THR A 61 -0.47 12.21 -14.04
CA THR A 61 -0.10 13.43 -14.80
C THR A 61 1.33 13.37 -15.33
N CYS A 62 2.24 12.77 -14.56
CA CYS A 62 3.66 12.64 -14.90
C CYS A 62 4.07 11.18 -15.12
N HIS A 63 3.65 10.25 -14.27
CA HIS A 63 3.98 8.82 -14.35
C HIS A 63 3.11 8.08 -15.37
N ASN A 64 3.31 8.42 -16.64
CA ASN A 64 2.63 7.85 -17.79
C ASN A 64 3.63 7.41 -18.86
N GLN A 65 3.15 6.83 -19.97
CA GLN A 65 4.03 6.30 -21.02
C GLN A 65 4.86 7.38 -21.73
N SER A 66 4.44 8.64 -21.68
CA SER A 66 5.02 9.73 -22.48
C SER A 66 6.04 10.56 -21.70
N SER A 67 5.79 10.83 -20.41
CA SER A 67 6.62 11.73 -19.59
C SER A 67 7.58 10.97 -18.67
N GLN A 68 7.05 10.08 -17.83
CA GLN A 68 7.84 9.27 -16.90
C GLN A 68 7.35 7.82 -16.93
N PRO A 69 7.77 7.02 -17.93
CA PRO A 69 7.31 5.66 -18.08
C PRO A 69 7.72 4.77 -16.90
N LEU A 70 6.77 3.95 -16.46
CA LEU A 70 7.00 2.96 -15.42
C LEU A 70 7.87 1.81 -15.96
N PRO A 71 8.62 1.11 -15.08
CA PRO A 71 9.39 -0.07 -15.47
C PRO A 71 8.55 -1.14 -16.17
N LYS A 72 9.16 -1.94 -17.05
CA LYS A 72 8.45 -2.97 -17.84
C LYS A 72 7.65 -3.98 -16.99
N ASN A 73 8.13 -4.29 -15.80
CA ASN A 73 7.50 -5.25 -14.88
C ASN A 73 6.70 -4.55 -13.75
N HIS A 74 6.36 -3.28 -13.92
CA HIS A 74 5.56 -2.56 -12.94
C HIS A 74 4.10 -3.05 -12.97
N PRO A 75 3.44 -3.25 -11.80
CA PRO A 75 2.02 -3.55 -11.73
C PRO A 75 1.14 -2.49 -12.44
N PRO A 76 -0.17 -2.76 -12.65
CA PRO A 76 -1.09 -1.80 -13.24
C PRO A 76 -1.09 -0.43 -12.52
N LYS A 77 -1.43 0.62 -13.27
CA LYS A 77 -1.52 2.02 -12.80
C LYS A 77 -2.74 2.24 -11.90
N GLU A 78 -2.88 3.44 -11.34
CA GLU A 78 -4.03 3.89 -10.51
C GLU A 78 -4.10 3.26 -9.10
N GLN A 79 -3.02 2.60 -8.65
CA GLN A 79 -2.90 2.00 -7.32
C GLN A 79 -1.49 2.21 -6.72
N CYS A 80 -0.84 3.33 -7.06
CA CYS A 80 0.50 3.66 -6.61
C CYS A 80 0.62 3.59 -5.09
N LEU A 81 -0.34 4.14 -4.34
CA LEU A 81 -0.32 4.23 -2.88
C LEU A 81 -0.57 2.89 -2.17
N VAL A 82 -0.81 1.79 -2.90
CA VAL A 82 -0.84 0.43 -2.30
C VAL A 82 0.58 -0.04 -1.97
N CYS A 83 1.54 0.29 -2.84
CA CYS A 83 2.90 -0.20 -2.74
C CYS A 83 3.90 0.93 -2.43
N HIS A 84 3.60 2.17 -2.82
CA HIS A 84 4.46 3.33 -2.64
C HIS A 84 3.99 4.16 -1.45
N ASP A 85 4.62 3.92 -0.30
CA ASP A 85 4.34 4.65 0.93
C ASP A 85 4.91 6.09 0.86
N LEU A 86 4.26 7.03 1.56
CA LEU A 86 4.87 8.33 1.83
C LEU A 86 6.05 8.16 2.78
N VAL A 87 7.04 9.05 2.67
CA VAL A 87 8.04 9.22 3.73
C VAL A 87 7.30 9.62 4.99
N ARG A 88 7.46 8.84 6.06
CA ARG A 88 6.99 9.22 7.40
C ARG A 88 7.74 10.50 7.79
N SER A 89 7.01 11.60 7.86
CA SER A 89 7.44 12.85 8.50
C SER A 89 7.39 12.71 10.01
#